data_AF-A0A1N6PNR4-F1
#
_entry.id   AF-A0A1N6PNR4-F1
#
_cell.length_a   1.000
_cell.length_b   1.000
_cell.length_c   1.000
_cell.angle_alpha   90.00
_cell.angle_beta   90.00
_cell.angle_gamma   90.00
#
_symmetry.space_group_name_H-M   'P 1'
#
loop_
_entity.id
_entity.type
_entity.pdbx_description
1 polymer ?
#
loop_
_entity_poly.entity_id
_entity_poly.type
_entity_poly.pdbx_seq_one_letter_code
_entity_poly.pdbx_strand_id
1 'polypeptide(L)'
;MSLPNSTPLRRLGRLFCLTAVLVAPAARGDNYSDFQQASARLQAMQAKATPHSGLPRLGDPEVAQLFAQIADGPRLFQAPVAALQDVNQSVAVCEQAMRLGKTYSAFGLAWPLPLSGAELQQARRDQMMQNLANYGDEMSALFAFSMHCHGHLIGLMAREFSAGPADAVSGPERLRARAFSKNAAVAYAGVVQFVQVPFWSVTQKKVMLAAAAQHATANAGLMAPPQRERLLASLADADKDLDPALAPALATIRAALAVTTCTGLCQYY
;
A
#
# COMPACT_ATOMS: atom_id res chain seq x y z
N MET A 1 44.86 54.49 49.70
CA MET A 1 45.98 53.84 50.39
C MET A 1 45.66 52.36 50.58
N SER A 2 46.57 51.51 50.11
CA SER A 2 46.78 50.11 50.51
C SER A 2 45.76 49.04 50.06
N LEU A 3 46.11 48.38 48.94
CA LEU A 3 45.92 46.94 48.73
C LEU A 3 47.01 46.16 49.49
N PRO A 4 46.76 44.89 49.86
CA PRO A 4 47.53 43.79 49.26
C PRO A 4 46.66 42.57 48.87
N ASN A 5 46.83 41.99 47.68
CA ASN A 5 47.60 40.77 47.35
C ASN A 5 47.11 39.53 48.14
N SER A 6 46.67 38.39 47.57
CA SER A 6 47.26 37.60 46.47
C SER A 6 46.28 36.51 45.96
N THR A 7 46.44 36.15 44.68
CA THR A 7 45.73 35.18 43.79
C THR A 7 46.18 33.71 43.99
N PRO A 8 45.89 32.68 43.12
CA PRO A 8 44.84 32.43 42.08
C PRO A 8 44.28 30.96 42.01
N LEU A 9 43.36 30.74 41.04
CA LEU A 9 43.18 29.51 40.22
C LEU A 9 42.49 28.26 40.82
N ARG A 10 41.26 27.96 40.36
CA ARG A 10 41.00 26.94 39.30
C ARG A 10 39.49 26.68 39.06
N ARG A 11 39.14 26.85 37.78
CA ARG A 11 38.34 25.94 36.93
C ARG A 11 36.81 25.89 37.07
N LEU A 12 36.18 26.42 36.02
CA LEU A 12 35.27 25.74 35.09
C LEU A 12 33.95 25.20 35.66
N GLY A 13 32.85 25.89 35.34
CA GLY A 13 31.50 25.39 35.63
C GLY A 13 30.37 26.12 34.91
N ARG A 14 30.55 26.40 33.61
CA ARG A 14 29.53 26.62 32.56
C ARG A 14 28.30 27.49 32.87
N LEU A 15 28.27 28.63 32.16
CA LEU A 15 27.12 29.47 31.83
C LEU A 15 25.85 28.66 31.53
N PHE A 16 24.77 29.02 32.24
CA PHE A 16 23.39 28.77 31.84
C PHE A 16 23.01 29.72 30.69
N CYS A 17 23.12 29.26 29.44
CA CYS A 17 22.43 29.87 28.31
C CYS A 17 20.99 29.35 28.27
N LEU A 18 20.05 30.12 28.83
CA LEU A 18 18.62 29.94 28.62
C LEU A 18 18.23 30.49 27.24
N THR A 19 18.57 29.77 26.17
CA THR A 19 17.90 29.93 24.88
C THR A 19 16.64 29.06 24.90
N ALA A 20 15.51 29.67 25.23
CA ALA A 20 14.20 29.09 25.00
C ALA A 20 13.98 28.99 23.48
N VAL A 21 14.41 27.88 22.89
CA VAL A 21 13.90 27.47 21.58
C VAL A 21 12.45 27.11 21.82
N LEU A 22 11.56 28.04 21.50
CA LEU A 22 10.15 27.76 21.25
C LEU A 22 10.12 26.82 20.04
N VAL A 23 10.25 25.51 20.31
CA VAL A 23 9.80 24.48 19.39
C VAL A 23 8.29 24.61 19.38
N ALA A 24 7.78 25.44 18.46
CA ALA A 24 6.40 25.33 18.05
C ALA A 24 6.20 23.84 17.71
N PRO A 25 5.17 23.16 18.26
CA PRO A 25 4.86 21.83 17.78
C PRO A 25 4.66 22.01 16.28
N ALA A 26 5.50 21.38 15.47
CA ALA A 26 5.21 21.25 14.06
C ALA A 26 3.77 20.74 14.02
N ALA A 27 2.87 21.53 13.44
CA ALA A 27 1.54 21.06 13.13
C ALA A 27 1.79 19.81 12.26
N ARG A 28 1.71 18.64 12.88
CA ARG A 28 1.67 17.38 12.14
C ARG A 28 0.42 17.54 11.30
N GLY A 29 0.60 17.87 10.02
CA GLY A 29 -0.45 17.66 9.05
C GLY A 29 -0.98 16.26 9.30
N ASP A 30 -2.29 16.13 9.42
CA ASP A 30 -2.89 14.80 9.48
C ASP A 30 -2.33 14.04 8.28
N ASN A 31 -1.73 12.86 8.49
CA ASN A 31 -1.06 12.08 7.44
C ASN A 31 -1.99 11.90 6.21
N TYR A 32 -3.31 11.87 6.45
CA TYR A 32 -4.33 11.79 5.39
C TYR A 32 -4.48 13.10 4.61
N SER A 33 -4.31 14.26 5.24
CA SER A 33 -4.31 15.56 4.56
C SER A 33 -3.09 15.70 3.64
N ASP A 34 -1.91 15.24 4.06
CA ASP A 34 -0.70 15.22 3.22
C ASP A 34 -0.92 14.30 2.00
N PHE A 35 -1.48 13.10 2.22
CA PHE A 35 -1.85 12.19 1.14
C PHE A 35 -2.84 12.84 0.16
N GLN A 36 -3.88 13.50 0.67
CA GLN A 36 -4.90 14.15 -0.15
C GLN A 36 -4.28 15.24 -1.03
N GLN A 37 -3.45 16.12 -0.46
CA GLN A 37 -2.78 17.18 -1.21
C GLN A 37 -1.83 16.61 -2.27
N ALA A 38 -1.00 15.62 -1.91
CA ALA A 38 -0.09 14.98 -2.84
C ALA A 38 -0.84 14.28 -3.98
N SER A 39 -1.89 13.52 -3.65
CA SER A 39 -2.71 12.81 -4.64
C SER A 39 -3.43 13.77 -5.58
N ALA A 40 -3.94 14.89 -5.09
CA ALA A 40 -4.59 15.91 -5.91
C ALA A 40 -3.59 16.57 -6.88
N ARG A 41 -2.37 16.86 -6.42
CA ARG A 41 -1.30 17.37 -7.28
C ARG A 41 -0.92 16.36 -8.36
N LEU A 42 -0.74 15.09 -8.01
CA LEU A 42 -0.46 14.04 -8.99
C LEU A 42 -1.61 13.89 -10.00
N GLN A 43 -2.87 13.89 -9.54
CA GLN A 43 -4.04 13.85 -10.42
C GLN A 43 -4.08 15.02 -11.39
N ALA A 44 -3.77 16.24 -10.93
CA ALA A 44 -3.72 17.41 -11.79
C ALA A 44 -2.60 17.28 -12.85
N MET A 45 -1.47 16.65 -12.52
CA MET A 45 -0.42 16.34 -13.49
C MET A 45 -0.88 15.26 -14.48
N GLN A 46 -1.51 14.18 -14.01
CA GLN A 46 -2.06 13.11 -14.86
C GLN A 46 -3.13 13.64 -15.83
N ALA A 47 -3.96 14.58 -15.40
CA ALA A 47 -5.00 15.18 -16.23
C ALA A 47 -4.45 16.03 -17.39
N LYS A 48 -3.20 16.51 -17.29
CA LYS A 48 -2.51 17.27 -18.34
C LYS A 48 -1.73 16.37 -19.31
N ALA A 49 -1.68 15.07 -19.04
CA ALA A 49 -0.94 14.12 -19.87
C ALA A 49 -1.53 14.03 -21.28
N THR A 50 -0.65 13.97 -22.27
CA THR A 50 -0.97 13.81 -23.68
C THR A 50 -0.22 12.62 -24.26
N PRO A 51 -0.56 12.13 -25.47
CA PRO A 51 0.21 11.07 -26.13
C PRO A 51 1.71 11.37 -26.24
N HIS A 52 2.09 12.66 -26.33
CA HIS A 52 3.47 13.09 -26.48
C HIS A 52 4.20 13.31 -25.15
N SER A 53 3.48 13.76 -24.11
CA SER A 53 4.08 14.05 -22.79
C SER A 53 4.06 12.87 -21.83
N GLY A 54 3.15 11.90 -22.02
CA GLY A 54 3.00 10.76 -21.12
C GLY A 54 2.45 11.14 -19.74
N LEU A 55 2.39 10.15 -18.84
CA LEU A 55 2.04 10.38 -17.44
C LEU A 55 3.27 10.75 -16.61
N PRO A 56 3.09 11.43 -15.46
CA PRO A 56 4.17 11.78 -14.53
C PRO A 56 4.96 10.54 -14.09
N ARG A 57 6.29 10.62 -14.04
CA ARG A 57 7.15 9.45 -13.82
C ARG A 57 7.87 9.51 -12.48
N LEU A 58 8.02 8.38 -11.80
CA LEU A 58 8.80 8.26 -10.56
C LEU A 58 10.26 8.68 -10.72
N GLY A 59 10.81 8.65 -11.94
CA GLY A 59 12.13 9.18 -12.25
C GLY A 59 12.22 10.71 -12.12
N ASP A 60 11.11 11.42 -12.18
CA ASP A 60 11.06 12.87 -12.01
C ASP A 60 11.12 13.23 -10.51
N PRO A 61 12.05 14.10 -10.06
CA PRO A 61 12.21 14.41 -8.63
C PRO A 61 10.94 14.93 -7.95
N GLU A 62 10.15 15.74 -8.66
CA GLU A 62 8.87 16.25 -8.15
C GLU A 62 7.87 15.11 -7.92
N VAL A 63 7.77 14.17 -8.85
CA VAL A 63 6.84 13.05 -8.77
C VAL A 63 7.30 12.06 -7.69
N ALA A 64 8.60 11.81 -7.57
CA ALA A 64 9.17 10.99 -6.51
C ALA A 64 8.79 11.52 -5.11
N GLN A 65 8.80 12.84 -4.91
CA GLN A 65 8.36 13.46 -3.65
C GLN A 65 6.86 13.25 -3.39
N LEU A 66 6.02 13.33 -4.43
CA LEU A 66 4.59 13.02 -4.29
C LEU A 66 4.37 11.55 -3.91
N PHE A 67 5.07 10.63 -4.57
CA PHE A 67 4.97 9.20 -4.28
C PHE A 67 5.47 8.85 -2.89
N ALA A 68 6.48 9.54 -2.35
CA ALA A 68 6.89 9.37 -0.95
C ALA A 68 5.76 9.70 0.05
N GLN A 69 4.77 10.50 -0.35
CA GLN A 69 3.61 10.83 0.48
C GLN A 69 2.41 9.94 0.18
N ILE A 70 2.22 9.56 -1.09
CA ILE A 70 1.07 8.77 -1.59
C ILE A 70 1.24 7.27 -1.35
N ALA A 71 2.46 6.74 -1.53
CA ALA A 71 2.72 5.31 -1.53
C ALA A 71 3.37 4.80 -0.22
N ASP A 72 3.66 5.69 0.74
CA ASP A 72 4.12 5.32 2.08
C ASP A 72 2.96 4.89 2.97
N GLY A 73 2.44 3.70 2.68
CA GLY A 73 1.38 3.05 3.45
C GLY A 73 1.72 2.87 4.93
N PRO A 74 2.92 2.39 5.31
CA PRO A 74 3.32 2.28 6.71
C PRO A 74 3.22 3.59 7.48
N ARG A 75 3.71 4.71 6.92
CA ARG A 75 3.56 6.04 7.56
C ARG A 75 2.11 6.46 7.64
N LEU A 76 1.35 6.26 6.56
CA LEU A 76 -0.04 6.72 6.48
C LEU A 76 -0.94 6.00 7.50
N PHE A 77 -0.75 4.70 7.68
CA PHE A 77 -1.54 3.84 8.57
C PHE A 77 -0.86 3.53 9.91
N GLN A 78 0.19 4.29 10.27
CA GLN A 78 0.88 4.13 11.55
C GLN A 78 -0.04 4.46 12.74
N ALA A 79 0.11 3.70 13.82
CA ALA A 79 -0.77 3.68 14.99
C ALA A 79 -0.87 5.04 15.74
N PRO A 80 -1.97 5.31 16.49
CA PRO A 80 -3.10 4.42 16.70
C PRO A 80 -3.88 4.31 15.41
N VAL A 81 -4.28 3.07 15.10
CA VAL A 81 -5.16 2.83 13.97
C VAL A 81 -6.29 3.84 14.07
N ALA A 82 -6.46 4.60 12.99
CA ALA A 82 -7.59 5.49 12.79
C ALA A 82 -8.81 4.81 13.43
N ALA A 83 -9.50 5.50 14.33
CA ALA A 83 -10.56 4.87 15.10
C ALA A 83 -11.61 4.30 14.12
N LEU A 84 -12.50 3.40 14.57
CA LEU A 84 -13.54 2.86 13.68
C LEU A 84 -14.36 3.97 12.97
N GLN A 85 -14.45 5.15 13.58
CA GLN A 85 -15.06 6.35 12.99
C GLN A 85 -14.34 6.88 11.72
N ASP A 86 -13.05 6.58 11.57
CA ASP A 86 -12.19 7.02 10.46
C ASP A 86 -12.14 5.98 9.32
N VAL A 87 -12.92 4.89 9.40
CA VAL A 87 -13.00 3.84 8.37
C VAL A 87 -13.35 4.44 7.02
N ASN A 88 -14.33 5.35 6.97
CA ASN A 88 -14.75 5.99 5.71
C ASN A 88 -13.62 6.81 5.08
N GLN A 89 -12.83 7.51 5.91
CA GLN A 89 -11.68 8.28 5.44
C GLN A 89 -10.56 7.35 4.93
N SER A 90 -10.33 6.24 5.64
CA SER A 90 -9.39 5.18 5.23
C SER A 90 -9.78 4.57 3.89
N VAL A 91 -11.07 4.26 3.70
CA VAL A 91 -11.61 3.74 2.43
C VAL A 91 -11.43 4.76 1.31
N ALA A 92 -11.72 6.04 1.55
CA ALA A 92 -11.55 7.10 0.55
C ALA A 92 -10.08 7.24 0.09
N VAL A 93 -9.12 7.15 1.02
CA VAL A 93 -7.68 7.12 0.75
C VAL A 93 -7.31 5.92 -0.12
N CYS A 94 -7.78 4.73 0.26
CA CYS A 94 -7.56 3.50 -0.47
C CYS A 94 -8.06 3.57 -1.90
N GLU A 95 -9.31 3.98 -2.10
CA GLU A 95 -9.91 4.12 -3.43
C GLU A 95 -9.18 5.15 -4.28
N GLN A 96 -8.73 6.25 -3.67
CA GLN A 96 -7.97 7.29 -4.35
C GLN A 96 -6.64 6.73 -4.89
N ALA A 97 -5.89 5.98 -4.08
CA ALA A 97 -4.65 5.34 -4.55
C ALA A 97 -4.93 4.31 -5.67
N MET A 98 -6.01 3.54 -5.56
CA MET A 98 -6.42 2.63 -6.63
C MET A 98 -6.76 3.37 -7.92
N ARG A 99 -7.46 4.51 -7.84
CA ARG A 99 -7.76 5.36 -9.01
C ARG A 99 -6.48 5.88 -9.66
N LEU A 100 -5.52 6.34 -8.87
CA LEU A 100 -4.20 6.76 -9.37
C LEU A 100 -3.50 5.63 -10.15
N GLY A 101 -3.50 4.41 -9.59
CA GLY A 101 -2.88 3.25 -10.23
C GLY A 101 -3.59 2.85 -11.52
N LYS A 102 -4.93 2.92 -11.53
CA LYS A 102 -5.75 2.67 -12.72
C LYS A 102 -5.46 3.67 -13.84
N THR A 103 -5.16 4.93 -13.54
CA THR A 103 -4.78 5.92 -14.55
C THR A 103 -3.53 5.49 -15.31
N TYR A 104 -2.51 4.98 -14.61
CA TYR A 104 -1.29 4.45 -15.24
C TYR A 104 -1.57 3.24 -16.12
N SER A 105 -2.32 2.26 -15.64
CA SER A 105 -2.66 1.07 -16.44
C SER A 105 -3.54 1.40 -17.64
N ALA A 106 -4.44 2.38 -17.51
CA ALA A 106 -5.43 2.71 -18.52
C ALA A 106 -5.02 3.83 -19.49
N PHE A 107 -3.79 4.34 -19.38
CA PHE A 107 -3.32 5.45 -20.21
C PHE A 107 -3.47 5.15 -21.70
N GLY A 108 -4.10 6.04 -22.44
CA GLY A 108 -4.34 5.88 -23.88
C GLY A 108 -5.38 4.83 -24.29
N LEU A 109 -5.90 4.00 -23.37
CA LEU A 109 -6.89 2.96 -23.70
C LEU A 109 -8.25 3.50 -24.13
N ALA A 110 -8.57 4.75 -23.80
CA ALA A 110 -9.81 5.39 -24.23
C ALA A 110 -9.65 6.21 -25.52
N TRP A 111 -8.42 6.41 -26.03
CA TRP A 111 -8.21 7.24 -27.22
C TRP A 111 -8.82 6.58 -28.45
N PRO A 112 -9.48 7.34 -29.33
CA PRO A 112 -10.08 6.80 -30.53
C PRO A 112 -8.98 6.20 -31.42
N LEU A 113 -9.21 4.97 -31.89
CA LEU A 113 -8.37 4.29 -32.86
C LEU A 113 -9.22 3.97 -34.08
N PRO A 114 -8.72 4.15 -35.31
CA PRO A 114 -9.42 3.78 -36.54
C PRO A 114 -9.34 2.25 -36.75
N LEU A 115 -9.65 1.47 -35.72
CA LEU A 115 -9.60 0.01 -35.69
C LEU A 115 -10.94 -0.53 -35.16
N SER A 116 -11.29 -1.77 -35.50
CA SER A 116 -12.51 -2.42 -35.00
C SER A 116 -12.29 -3.91 -34.69
N GLY A 117 -13.28 -4.56 -34.08
CA GLY A 117 -13.26 -6.00 -33.84
C GLY A 117 -12.00 -6.49 -33.11
N ALA A 118 -11.40 -7.57 -33.63
CA ALA A 118 -10.23 -8.21 -33.03
C ALA A 118 -8.97 -7.32 -33.04
N GLU A 119 -8.79 -6.49 -34.07
CA GLU A 119 -7.64 -5.60 -34.21
C GLU A 119 -7.65 -4.51 -33.14
N LEU A 120 -8.82 -3.92 -32.88
CA LEU A 120 -8.98 -2.98 -31.78
C LEU A 120 -8.65 -3.65 -30.44
N GLN A 121 -9.14 -4.87 -30.20
CA GLN A 121 -8.87 -5.59 -28.96
C GLN A 121 -7.38 -5.91 -28.79
N GLN A 122 -6.69 -6.28 -29.88
CA GLN A 122 -5.24 -6.50 -29.85
C GLN A 122 -4.49 -5.19 -29.55
N ALA A 123 -4.81 -4.10 -30.24
CA ALA A 123 -4.19 -2.79 -29.99
C ALA A 123 -4.39 -2.32 -28.54
N ARG A 124 -5.55 -2.58 -27.93
CA ARG A 124 -5.79 -2.27 -26.50
C ARG A 124 -4.96 -3.15 -25.57
N ARG A 125 -4.78 -4.44 -25.88
CA ARG A 125 -3.88 -5.33 -25.12
C ARG A 125 -2.44 -4.85 -25.23
N ASP A 126 -1.98 -4.51 -26.43
CA ASP A 126 -0.63 -4.02 -26.65
C ASP A 126 -0.38 -2.70 -25.90
N GLN A 127 -1.34 -1.78 -25.93
CA GLN A 127 -1.26 -0.54 -25.15
C GLN A 127 -1.20 -0.81 -23.64
N MET A 128 -1.98 -1.76 -23.11
CA MET A 128 -1.89 -2.15 -21.70
C MET A 128 -0.49 -2.70 -21.38
N MET A 129 0.06 -3.55 -22.24
CA MET A 129 1.41 -4.10 -22.06
C MET A 129 2.49 -3.01 -22.09
N GLN A 130 2.34 -2.04 -22.99
CA GLN A 130 3.22 -0.87 -23.03
C GLN A 130 3.09 -0.02 -21.76
N ASN A 131 1.89 0.17 -21.24
CA ASN A 131 1.68 0.91 -19.99
C ASN A 131 2.35 0.22 -18.80
N LEU A 132 2.29 -1.12 -18.75
CA LEU A 132 2.97 -1.91 -17.71
C LEU A 132 4.49 -1.79 -17.80
N ALA A 133 5.05 -1.84 -19.01
CA ALA A 133 6.48 -1.66 -19.22
C ALA A 133 6.92 -0.22 -18.90
N ASN A 134 6.13 0.77 -19.33
CA ASN A 134 6.46 2.17 -19.17
C ASN A 134 6.27 2.62 -17.73
N TYR A 135 5.13 2.34 -17.09
CA TYR A 135 4.75 2.90 -15.79
C TYR A 135 4.84 1.87 -14.65
N GLY A 136 5.68 0.86 -14.82
CA GLY A 136 5.70 -0.28 -13.91
C GLY A 136 6.14 0.11 -12.49
N ASP A 137 7.04 1.08 -12.35
CA ASP A 137 7.51 1.51 -11.02
C ASP A 137 6.37 2.20 -10.26
N GLU A 138 5.66 3.11 -10.92
CA GLU A 138 4.53 3.85 -10.36
C GLU A 138 3.41 2.90 -9.94
N MET A 139 3.07 1.96 -10.83
CA MET A 139 2.05 0.95 -10.55
C MET A 139 2.47 0.03 -9.40
N SER A 140 3.73 -0.44 -9.36
CA SER A 140 4.20 -1.33 -8.29
C SER A 140 4.17 -0.65 -6.91
N ALA A 141 4.51 0.64 -6.84
CA ALA A 141 4.43 1.42 -5.61
C ALA A 141 2.97 1.58 -5.12
N LEU A 142 2.03 1.86 -6.03
CA LEU A 142 0.60 1.99 -5.72
C LEU A 142 -0.04 0.64 -5.37
N PHE A 143 0.43 -0.45 -5.96
CA PHE A 143 0.03 -1.81 -5.56
C PHE A 143 0.51 -2.15 -4.15
N ALA A 144 1.78 -1.85 -3.84
CA ALA A 144 2.30 -2.04 -2.49
C ALA A 144 1.49 -1.23 -1.47
N PHE A 145 1.21 0.04 -1.76
CA PHE A 145 0.32 0.86 -0.95
C PHE A 145 -1.07 0.22 -0.75
N SER A 146 -1.65 -0.34 -1.82
CA SER A 146 -2.95 -1.01 -1.75
C SER A 146 -2.92 -2.21 -0.79
N MET A 147 -1.80 -2.93 -0.67
CA MET A 147 -1.64 -3.99 0.34
C MET A 147 -1.62 -3.44 1.77
N HIS A 148 -0.97 -2.31 2.00
CA HIS A 148 -1.02 -1.63 3.30
C HIS A 148 -2.43 -1.15 3.65
N CYS A 149 -3.12 -0.57 2.68
CA CYS A 149 -4.52 -0.18 2.81
C CYS A 149 -5.40 -1.38 3.19
N HIS A 150 -5.31 -2.49 2.47
CA HIS A 150 -6.10 -3.68 2.77
C HIS A 150 -5.78 -4.21 4.17
N GLY A 151 -4.49 -4.31 4.54
CA GLY A 151 -4.09 -4.71 5.89
C GLY A 151 -4.72 -3.84 6.97
N HIS A 152 -4.72 -2.52 6.78
CA HIS A 152 -5.35 -1.56 7.70
C HIS A 152 -6.87 -1.77 7.80
N LEU A 153 -7.58 -1.85 6.67
CA LEU A 153 -9.03 -2.08 6.63
C LEU A 153 -9.42 -3.45 7.23
N ILE A 154 -8.62 -4.49 6.99
CA ILE A 154 -8.81 -5.81 7.62
C ILE A 154 -8.68 -5.69 9.13
N GLY A 155 -7.67 -4.99 9.63
CA GLY A 155 -7.48 -4.77 11.06
C GLY A 155 -8.61 -3.95 11.71
N LEU A 156 -9.18 -2.98 11.00
CA LEU A 156 -10.37 -2.24 11.43
C LEU A 156 -11.59 -3.14 11.55
N MET A 157 -11.89 -3.88 10.49
CA MET A 157 -13.00 -4.83 10.44
C MET A 157 -12.84 -5.93 11.50
N ALA A 158 -11.65 -6.50 11.65
CA ALA A 158 -11.39 -7.53 12.66
C ALA A 158 -11.66 -7.02 14.08
N ARG A 159 -11.28 -5.77 14.40
CA ARG A 159 -11.57 -5.16 15.70
C ARG A 159 -13.05 -4.97 15.93
N GLU A 160 -13.77 -4.44 14.94
CA GLU A 160 -15.22 -4.25 15.00
C GLU A 160 -15.93 -5.57 15.36
N PHE A 161 -15.57 -6.65 14.68
CA PHE A 161 -16.17 -7.98 14.90
C PHE A 161 -15.70 -8.68 16.18
N SER A 162 -14.52 -8.33 16.69
CA SER A 162 -14.00 -8.88 17.96
C SER A 162 -14.55 -8.18 19.22
N ALA A 163 -15.29 -7.08 19.07
CA ALA A 163 -15.83 -6.31 20.19
C ALA A 163 -16.99 -7.02 20.92
N GLY A 164 -17.53 -8.10 20.35
CA GLY A 164 -18.59 -8.91 20.96
C GLY A 164 -18.43 -10.41 20.65
N PRO A 165 -19.24 -11.26 21.29
CA PRO A 165 -19.26 -12.71 21.03
C PRO A 165 -19.57 -13.01 19.55
N ALA A 166 -18.89 -13.98 18.94
CA ALA A 166 -19.08 -14.29 17.52
C ALA A 166 -20.50 -14.81 17.18
N ASP A 167 -21.18 -15.42 18.14
CA ASP A 167 -22.57 -15.86 18.08
C ASP A 167 -23.58 -14.71 18.17
N ALA A 168 -23.18 -13.56 18.73
CA ALA A 168 -24.01 -12.35 18.80
C ALA A 168 -24.00 -11.53 17.48
N VAL A 169 -23.12 -11.85 16.53
CA VAL A 169 -23.05 -11.17 15.23
C VAL A 169 -24.26 -11.54 14.36
N SER A 170 -25.04 -10.53 13.98
CA SER A 170 -26.28 -10.69 13.23
C SER A 170 -26.05 -11.22 11.81
N GLY A 171 -27.10 -11.77 11.18
CA GLY A 171 -27.05 -12.27 9.80
C GLY A 171 -26.54 -11.22 8.79
N PRO A 172 -27.05 -9.97 8.79
CA PRO A 172 -26.55 -8.89 7.94
C PRO A 172 -25.06 -8.58 8.16
N GLU A 173 -24.58 -8.59 9.40
CA GLU A 173 -23.16 -8.34 9.70
C GLU A 173 -22.26 -9.48 9.19
N ARG A 174 -22.71 -10.73 9.32
CA ARG A 174 -22.01 -11.88 8.71
C ARG A 174 -21.93 -11.75 7.19
N LEU A 175 -23.01 -11.33 6.53
CA LEU A 175 -23.01 -11.09 5.07
C LEU A 175 -22.03 -9.98 4.68
N ARG A 176 -21.98 -8.89 5.45
CA ARG A 176 -21.01 -7.79 5.26
C ARG A 176 -19.58 -8.29 5.41
N ALA A 177 -19.27 -9.07 6.45
CA ALA A 177 -17.95 -9.67 6.65
C ALA A 177 -17.56 -10.58 5.48
N ARG A 178 -18.48 -11.46 5.03
CA ARG A 178 -18.24 -12.35 3.87
C ARG A 178 -17.98 -11.57 2.59
N ALA A 179 -18.74 -10.51 2.32
CA ALA A 179 -18.56 -9.66 1.14
C ALA A 179 -17.20 -8.95 1.15
N PHE A 180 -16.83 -8.36 2.30
CA PHE A 180 -15.52 -7.74 2.49
C PHE A 180 -14.39 -8.76 2.29
N SER A 181 -14.46 -9.90 2.98
CA SER A 181 -13.46 -10.97 2.88
C SER A 181 -13.29 -11.48 1.46
N LYS A 182 -14.39 -11.69 0.71
CA LYS A 182 -14.33 -12.14 -0.68
C LYS A 182 -13.59 -11.15 -1.57
N ASN A 183 -13.91 -9.86 -1.49
CA ASN A 183 -13.32 -8.85 -2.36
C ASN A 183 -11.84 -8.62 -2.05
N ALA A 184 -11.47 -8.55 -0.77
CA ALA A 184 -10.09 -8.39 -0.35
C ALA A 184 -9.25 -9.65 -0.68
N ALA A 185 -9.81 -10.85 -0.53
CA ALA A 185 -9.13 -12.09 -0.91
C ALA A 185 -8.85 -12.18 -2.42
N VAL A 186 -9.78 -11.74 -3.28
CA VAL A 186 -9.56 -11.67 -4.74
C VAL A 186 -8.42 -10.72 -5.08
N ALA A 187 -8.39 -9.53 -4.45
CA ALA A 187 -7.32 -8.56 -4.68
C ALA A 187 -5.95 -9.10 -4.23
N TYR A 188 -5.87 -9.73 -3.06
CA TYR A 188 -4.64 -10.34 -2.56
C TYR A 188 -4.18 -11.50 -3.44
N ALA A 189 -5.08 -12.40 -3.83
CA ALA A 189 -4.77 -13.49 -4.75
C ALA A 189 -4.18 -12.98 -6.07
N GLY A 190 -4.75 -11.90 -6.62
CA GLY A 190 -4.21 -11.22 -7.79
C GLY A 190 -2.75 -10.82 -7.58
N VAL A 191 -2.44 -10.05 -6.53
CA VAL A 191 -1.07 -9.60 -6.18
C VAL A 191 -0.10 -10.77 -6.02
N VAL A 192 -0.54 -11.84 -5.36
CA VAL A 192 0.28 -13.02 -5.13
C VAL A 192 0.58 -13.76 -6.44
N GLN A 193 -0.39 -13.85 -7.34
CA GLN A 193 -0.21 -14.48 -8.67
C GLN A 193 0.59 -13.60 -9.64
N PHE A 194 0.66 -12.28 -9.42
CA PHE A 194 1.43 -11.35 -10.25
C PHE A 194 2.94 -11.67 -10.30
N VAL A 195 3.48 -12.44 -9.36
CA VAL A 195 4.88 -12.90 -9.42
C VAL A 195 5.20 -13.71 -10.68
N GLN A 196 4.22 -14.46 -11.18
CA GLN A 196 4.37 -15.33 -12.36
C GLN A 196 4.30 -14.56 -13.67
N VAL A 197 3.95 -13.27 -13.60
CA VAL A 197 3.66 -12.46 -14.78
C VAL A 197 4.97 -11.89 -15.35
N PRO A 198 5.31 -12.13 -16.62
CA PRO A 198 6.65 -11.88 -17.15
C PRO A 198 6.96 -10.41 -17.41
N PHE A 199 5.96 -9.54 -17.50
CA PHE A 199 6.17 -8.12 -17.85
C PHE A 199 6.72 -7.26 -16.72
N TRP A 200 6.60 -7.69 -15.46
CA TRP A 200 7.16 -6.95 -14.33
C TRP A 200 8.64 -7.27 -14.16
N SER A 201 9.44 -6.24 -13.90
CA SER A 201 10.82 -6.43 -13.48
C SER A 201 10.89 -7.10 -12.09
N VAL A 202 12.02 -7.71 -11.79
CA VAL A 202 12.28 -8.29 -10.45
C VAL A 202 12.09 -7.25 -9.35
N THR A 203 12.57 -6.01 -9.57
CA THR A 203 12.42 -4.90 -8.62
C THR A 203 10.95 -4.59 -8.33
N GLN A 204 10.11 -4.50 -9.38
CA GLN A 204 8.69 -4.21 -9.23
C GLN A 204 7.96 -5.35 -8.50
N LYS A 205 8.26 -6.62 -8.87
CA LYS A 205 7.73 -7.80 -8.17
C LYS A 205 8.13 -7.80 -6.69
N LYS A 206 9.38 -7.43 -6.38
CA LYS A 206 9.89 -7.38 -5.01
C LYS A 206 9.11 -6.37 -4.16
N VAL A 207 8.85 -5.17 -4.70
CA VAL A 207 8.06 -4.13 -4.01
C VAL A 207 6.66 -4.63 -3.69
N MET A 208 5.96 -5.20 -4.69
CA MET A 208 4.59 -5.72 -4.49
C MET A 208 4.54 -6.89 -3.51
N LEU A 209 5.43 -7.88 -3.67
CA LEU A 209 5.45 -9.06 -2.81
C LEU A 209 5.87 -8.75 -1.39
N ALA A 210 6.81 -7.82 -1.18
CA ALA A 210 7.20 -7.42 0.17
C ALA A 210 6.02 -6.83 0.94
N ALA A 211 5.22 -5.96 0.31
CA ALA A 211 4.02 -5.42 0.93
C ALA A 211 2.94 -6.49 1.16
N ALA A 212 2.73 -7.40 0.20
CA ALA A 212 1.81 -8.52 0.38
C ALA A 212 2.22 -9.44 1.54
N ALA A 213 3.52 -9.75 1.66
CA ALA A 213 4.09 -10.57 2.72
C ALA A 213 3.89 -9.96 4.12
N GLN A 214 4.04 -8.63 4.25
CA GLN A 214 3.80 -7.92 5.52
C GLN A 214 2.36 -8.08 6.04
N HIS A 215 1.39 -8.24 5.13
CA HIS A 215 -0.03 -8.40 5.47
C HIS A 215 -0.55 -9.81 5.21
N ALA A 216 0.33 -10.80 5.02
CA ALA A 216 -0.05 -12.12 4.56
C ALA A 216 -0.99 -12.84 5.54
N THR A 217 -0.71 -12.77 6.85
CA THR A 217 -1.56 -13.38 7.89
C THR A 217 -2.95 -12.75 7.91
N ALA A 218 -3.04 -11.42 7.83
CA ALA A 218 -4.33 -10.71 7.83
C ALA A 218 -5.17 -11.09 6.60
N ASN A 219 -4.55 -11.14 5.42
CA ASN A 219 -5.24 -11.52 4.19
C ASN A 219 -5.62 -13.01 4.16
N ALA A 220 -4.75 -13.91 4.64
CA ALA A 220 -5.07 -15.33 4.76
C ALA A 220 -6.24 -15.56 5.75
N GLY A 221 -6.31 -14.76 6.81
CA GLY A 221 -7.41 -14.77 7.80
C GLY A 221 -8.76 -14.28 7.26
N LEU A 222 -8.84 -13.82 6.01
CA LEU A 222 -10.10 -13.58 5.30
C LEU A 222 -10.60 -14.80 4.53
N MET A 223 -9.74 -15.79 4.27
CA MET A 223 -10.01 -16.88 3.35
C MET A 223 -10.41 -18.15 4.09
N ALA A 224 -11.47 -18.80 3.63
CA ALA A 224 -11.78 -20.17 4.07
C ALA A 224 -10.63 -21.11 3.67
N PRO A 225 -10.36 -22.21 4.41
CA PRO A 225 -9.27 -23.14 4.08
C PRO A 225 -9.21 -23.59 2.60
N PRO A 226 -10.34 -23.96 1.95
CA PRO A 226 -10.30 -24.35 0.53
C PRO A 226 -9.90 -23.22 -0.44
N GLN A 227 -10.06 -21.96 -0.06
CA GLN A 227 -9.59 -20.82 -0.86
C GLN A 227 -8.07 -20.66 -0.72
N ARG A 228 -7.53 -20.81 0.50
CA ARG A 228 -6.10 -20.76 0.75
C ARG A 228 -5.35 -21.88 0.04
N GLU A 229 -5.89 -23.09 0.09
CA GLU A 229 -5.35 -24.27 -0.61
C GLU A 229 -5.28 -24.05 -2.12
N ARG A 230 -6.34 -23.50 -2.74
CA ARG A 230 -6.33 -23.18 -4.17
C ARG A 230 -5.30 -22.13 -4.54
N LEU A 231 -5.18 -21.07 -3.73
CA LEU A 231 -4.16 -20.04 -3.97
C LEU A 231 -2.75 -20.62 -3.80
N LEU A 232 -2.52 -21.42 -2.76
CA LEU A 232 -1.24 -22.11 -2.54
C LEU A 232 -0.88 -23.05 -3.71
N ALA A 233 -1.85 -23.82 -4.20
CA ALA A 233 -1.67 -24.68 -5.37
C ALA A 233 -1.31 -23.89 -6.63
N SER A 234 -1.92 -22.72 -6.85
CA SER A 234 -1.57 -21.86 -8.00
C SER A 234 -0.13 -21.34 -7.95
N LEU A 235 0.54 -21.41 -6.79
CA LEU A 235 1.92 -21.01 -6.58
C LEU A 235 2.91 -22.19 -6.60
N ALA A 236 2.44 -23.42 -6.82
CA ALA A 236 3.29 -24.62 -6.76
C ALA A 236 4.46 -24.55 -7.75
N ASP A 237 4.22 -24.01 -8.94
CA ASP A 237 5.24 -23.86 -9.98
C ASP A 237 5.96 -22.51 -9.94
N ALA A 238 5.60 -21.61 -9.02
CA ALA A 238 6.17 -20.26 -8.96
C ALA A 238 7.69 -20.27 -8.70
N ASP A 239 8.25 -21.37 -8.16
CA ASP A 239 9.67 -21.50 -7.81
C ASP A 239 10.58 -21.87 -9.00
N LYS A 240 10.02 -22.42 -10.10
CA LYS A 240 10.83 -23.01 -11.19
C LYS A 240 11.74 -22.00 -11.89
N ASP A 241 11.31 -20.74 -11.95
CA ASP A 241 12.05 -19.62 -12.55
C ASP A 241 12.04 -18.37 -11.64
N LEU A 242 11.93 -18.58 -10.32
CA LEU A 242 11.84 -17.47 -9.38
C LEU A 242 13.20 -16.82 -9.16
N ASP A 243 13.28 -15.51 -9.35
CA ASP A 243 14.45 -14.75 -8.90
C ASP A 243 14.61 -14.92 -7.37
N PRO A 244 15.81 -15.31 -6.87
CA PRO A 244 16.04 -15.55 -5.44
C PRO A 244 15.66 -14.38 -4.54
N ALA A 245 15.67 -13.13 -5.04
CA ALA A 245 15.27 -11.95 -4.28
C ALA A 245 13.77 -11.95 -3.90
N LEU A 246 12.95 -12.74 -4.58
CA LEU A 246 11.49 -12.84 -4.34
C LEU A 246 11.13 -13.98 -3.38
N ALA A 247 12.02 -14.96 -3.21
CA ALA A 247 11.76 -16.17 -2.42
C ALA A 247 11.36 -15.91 -0.96
N PRO A 248 11.99 -14.97 -0.21
CA PRO A 248 11.61 -14.74 1.19
C PRO A 248 10.16 -14.27 1.35
N ALA A 249 9.73 -13.31 0.53
CA ALA A 249 8.37 -12.78 0.57
C ALA A 249 7.35 -13.86 0.19
N LEU A 250 7.64 -14.65 -0.84
CA LEU A 250 6.78 -15.75 -1.27
C LEU A 250 6.68 -16.85 -0.19
N ALA A 251 7.76 -17.16 0.51
CA ALA A 251 7.76 -18.10 1.62
C ALA A 251 6.87 -17.61 2.78
N THR A 252 6.92 -16.32 3.14
CA THR A 252 6.02 -15.73 4.14
C THR A 252 4.55 -15.85 3.72
N ILE A 253 4.24 -15.57 2.45
CA ILE A 253 2.90 -15.71 1.90
C ILE A 253 2.40 -17.16 1.96
N ARG A 254 3.24 -18.12 1.54
CA ARG A 254 2.90 -19.56 1.58
C ARG A 254 2.67 -20.03 3.01
N ALA A 255 3.50 -19.61 3.96
CA ALA A 255 3.34 -19.96 5.36
C ALA A 255 2.00 -19.46 5.93
N ALA A 256 1.60 -18.22 5.60
CA ALA A 256 0.30 -17.68 6.01
C ALA A 256 -0.89 -18.44 5.38
N LEU A 257 -0.78 -18.84 4.11
CA LEU A 257 -1.80 -19.61 3.41
C LEU A 257 -1.90 -21.06 3.91
N ALA A 258 -0.81 -21.66 4.37
CA ALA A 258 -0.78 -23.03 4.87
C ALA A 258 -1.49 -23.24 6.22
N VAL A 259 -1.85 -22.16 6.92
CA VAL A 259 -2.66 -22.25 8.14
C VAL A 259 -4.02 -22.86 7.80
N THR A 260 -4.43 -23.90 8.52
CA THR A 260 -5.71 -24.60 8.28
C THR A 260 -6.83 -24.13 9.19
N THR A 261 -6.51 -23.51 10.32
CA THR A 261 -7.49 -22.95 11.24
C THR A 261 -8.15 -21.70 10.65
N CYS A 262 -9.43 -21.50 10.97
CA CYS A 262 -10.15 -20.29 10.60
C CYS A 262 -10.29 -19.38 11.81
N THR A 263 -9.54 -18.28 11.83
CA THR A 263 -9.54 -17.29 12.92
C THR A 263 -9.75 -15.90 12.34
N GLY A 264 -10.37 -15.00 13.10
CA GLY A 264 -10.67 -13.65 12.63
C GLY A 264 -11.88 -13.64 11.69
N LEU A 265 -11.85 -12.83 10.62
CA LEU A 265 -13.03 -12.63 9.77
C LEU A 265 -13.46 -13.88 9.00
N CYS A 266 -12.57 -14.85 8.76
CA CYS A 266 -12.96 -16.06 8.07
C CYS A 266 -13.92 -16.95 8.89
N GLN A 267 -13.99 -16.79 10.21
CA GLN A 267 -14.91 -17.56 11.08
C GLN A 267 -16.38 -17.25 10.81
N TYR A 268 -16.65 -16.14 10.11
CA TYR A 268 -18.00 -15.73 9.73
C TYR A 268 -18.41 -16.26 8.34
N TYR A 269 -17.60 -17.12 7.69
CA TYR A 269 -17.99 -17.83 6.46
C TYR A 269 -19.07 -18.87 6.65
#